data_AF-A0A3D0VEV9-F1
#
_entry.id   AF-A0A3D0VEV9-F1
#
_cell.length_a   1.000
_cell.length_b   1.000
_cell.length_c   1.000
_cell.angle_alpha   90.00
_cell.angle_beta   90.00
_cell.angle_gamma   90.00
#
_symmetry.space_group_name_H-M   'P 1'
#
loop_
_entity.id
_entity.type
_entity.pdbx_description
1 polymer ?
#
loop_
_entity_poly.entity_id
_entity_poly.type
_entity_poly.pdbx_seq_one_letter_code
_entity_poly.pdbx_strand_id
1 'polypeptide(L)'
;FELNGFSLEISKGWLDTYQVQIIPFIANAFSIYLYHQYFESIPKELDEAARIDGAGWFKIYRQVVMPLAGPATATVAILTFLPAWNSYLWPLMVVQSEELRPVMIGIQYFFQLNVSWGEVMAYASLITIPVVVLFIAFQRSFINSIASSGVKG
;
A
#
# COMPACT_ATOMS: atom_id res chain seq x y z
N PHE A 1 -22.19 23.42 -5.41
CA PHE A 1 -22.92 24.61 -4.93
C PHE A 1 -23.03 25.56 -6.11
N GLU A 2 -24.20 25.64 -6.73
CA GLU A 2 -24.45 26.59 -7.82
C GLU A 2 -25.07 27.85 -7.22
N LEU A 3 -24.37 28.96 -7.34
CA LEU A 3 -24.91 30.30 -7.14
C LEU A 3 -24.62 31.10 -8.42
N ASN A 4 -25.68 31.47 -9.13
CA ASN A 4 -25.73 32.50 -10.18
C ASN A 4 -24.78 32.35 -11.37
N GLY A 5 -25.08 31.43 -12.31
CA GLY A 5 -24.63 31.54 -13.71
C GLY A 5 -23.12 31.36 -13.97
N PHE A 6 -22.32 31.11 -12.94
CA PHE A 6 -20.95 30.63 -13.05
C PHE A 6 -20.92 29.17 -12.61
N SER A 7 -21.08 28.25 -13.57
CA SER A 7 -20.61 26.88 -13.37
C SER A 7 -19.08 26.96 -13.26
N LEU A 8 -18.56 26.96 -12.03
CA LEU A 8 -17.17 26.63 -11.78
C LEU A 8 -17.00 25.15 -12.16
N GLU A 9 -16.88 24.87 -13.45
CA GLU A 9 -16.29 23.63 -13.91
C GLU A 9 -14.87 23.64 -13.35
N ILE A 10 -14.61 22.81 -12.34
CA ILE A 10 -13.26 22.52 -11.87
C ILE A 10 -12.61 21.70 -12.99
N SER A 11 -12.26 22.36 -14.11
CA SER A 11 -11.85 21.71 -15.34
C SER A 11 -10.37 21.29 -15.32
N LYS A 12 -9.67 21.51 -14.20
CA LYS A 12 -8.27 21.12 -13.97
C LYS A 12 -8.00 20.90 -12.49
N GLY A 13 -8.22 19.67 -12.03
CA GLY A 13 -7.79 19.17 -10.72
C GLY A 13 -7.34 17.72 -10.84
N TRP A 14 -6.67 17.18 -9.82
CA TRP A 14 -6.34 15.75 -9.78
C TRP A 14 -7.54 14.87 -9.44
N LEU A 15 -8.70 15.46 -9.10
CA LEU A 15 -9.93 14.71 -8.82
C LEU A 15 -10.31 13.85 -10.02
N ASP A 16 -10.93 12.71 -9.73
CA ASP A 16 -11.34 11.72 -10.73
C ASP A 16 -10.18 11.17 -11.56
N THR A 17 -9.07 10.83 -10.89
CA THR A 17 -7.90 10.20 -11.54
C THR A 17 -7.29 9.10 -10.65
N TYR A 18 -6.40 8.27 -11.20
CA TYR A 18 -5.61 7.34 -10.36
C TYR A 18 -4.57 8.07 -9.52
N GLN A 19 -4.09 9.23 -9.99
CA GLN A 19 -3.03 10.00 -9.34
C GLN A 19 -3.46 10.51 -7.95
N VAL A 20 -4.69 11.02 -7.82
CA VAL A 20 -5.24 11.46 -6.51
C VAL A 20 -5.43 10.31 -5.53
N GLN A 21 -5.53 9.07 -6.03
CA GLN A 21 -5.66 7.87 -5.20
C GLN A 21 -4.32 7.29 -4.79
N ILE A 22 -3.24 7.50 -5.57
CA ILE A 22 -1.95 6.85 -5.36
C ILE A 22 -0.93 7.80 -4.73
N ILE A 23 -0.67 8.95 -5.38
CA ILE A 23 0.47 9.82 -5.07
C ILE A 23 0.51 10.29 -3.61
N PRO A 24 -0.61 10.71 -2.99
CA PRO A 24 -0.60 11.16 -1.59
C PRO A 24 -0.13 10.09 -0.58
N PHE A 25 -0.25 8.81 -0.93
CA PHE A 25 0.00 7.69 -0.02
C PHE A 25 1.29 6.92 -0.32
N ILE A 26 2.05 7.32 -1.35
CA ILE A 26 3.35 6.67 -1.67
C ILE A 26 4.34 6.86 -0.53
N ALA A 27 4.37 8.05 0.06
CA ALA A 27 5.26 8.37 1.16
C ALA A 27 4.58 8.07 2.50
N ASN A 28 5.08 7.05 3.19
CA ASN A 28 4.57 6.65 4.51
C ASN A 28 5.70 6.68 5.54
N ALA A 29 5.53 7.49 6.59
CA ALA A 29 6.52 7.65 7.65
C ALA A 29 6.82 6.33 8.39
N PHE A 30 5.81 5.47 8.59
CA PHE A 30 6.00 4.18 9.24
C PHE A 30 6.81 3.22 8.38
N SER A 31 6.58 3.22 7.06
CA SER A 31 7.38 2.43 6.13
C SER A 31 8.85 2.87 6.12
N ILE A 32 9.10 4.19 6.14
CA ILE A 32 10.45 4.76 6.23
C ILE A 32 11.12 4.32 7.54
N TYR A 33 10.40 4.42 8.66
CA TYR A 33 10.89 3.99 9.97
C TYR A 33 11.27 2.50 9.99
N LEU A 34 10.43 1.62 9.45
CA LEU A 34 10.71 0.19 9.38
C LEU A 34 11.94 -0.13 8.54
N TYR A 35 12.08 0.50 7.38
CA TYR A 35 13.29 0.36 6.57
C TYR A 35 14.53 0.88 7.28
N HIS A 36 14.42 2.01 7.97
CA HIS A 36 15.53 2.58 8.74
C HIS A 36 16.01 1.63 9.85
N GLN A 37 15.09 1.13 10.68
CA GLN A 37 15.38 0.16 11.72
C GLN A 37 16.03 -1.12 11.18
N TYR A 38 15.55 -1.58 10.02
CA TYR A 38 16.11 -2.78 9.40
C TYR A 38 17.51 -2.51 8.82
N PHE A 39 17.72 -1.42 8.10
CA PHE A 39 19.02 -1.07 7.55
C PHE A 39 20.08 -0.85 8.65
N GLU A 40 19.70 -0.30 9.79
CA GLU A 40 20.59 -0.14 10.95
C GLU A 40 21.03 -1.49 11.54
N SER A 41 20.24 -2.55 11.34
CA SER A 41 20.60 -3.91 11.77
C SER A 41 21.60 -4.62 10.86
N ILE A 42 21.84 -4.10 9.64
CA ILE A 42 22.76 -4.70 8.67
C ILE A 42 24.20 -4.35 9.05
N PRO A 43 25.13 -5.33 9.13
CA PRO A 43 26.53 -5.05 9.45
C PRO A 43 27.18 -4.10 8.43
N LYS A 44 27.83 -3.04 8.92
CA LYS A 44 28.50 -2.03 8.07
C LYS A 44 29.65 -2.60 7.24
N GLU A 45 30.24 -3.71 7.69
CA GLU A 45 31.30 -4.44 7.00
C GLU A 45 30.92 -4.83 5.56
N LEU A 46 29.63 -5.09 5.29
CA LEU A 46 29.15 -5.42 3.96
C LEU A 46 29.26 -4.23 3.00
N ASP A 47 28.98 -3.01 3.48
CA ASP A 47 29.12 -1.78 2.72
C ASP A 47 30.60 -1.46 2.47
N GLU A 48 31.45 -1.68 3.46
CA GLU A 48 32.90 -1.46 3.37
C GLU A 48 33.54 -2.42 2.37
N ALA A 49 33.22 -3.72 2.43
CA ALA A 49 33.68 -4.72 1.47
C ALA A 49 33.27 -4.36 0.04
N ALA A 50 32.00 -4.00 -0.18
CA ALA A 50 31.52 -3.62 -1.49
C ALA A 50 32.21 -2.34 -2.04
N ARG A 51 32.56 -1.39 -1.16
CA ARG A 51 33.35 -0.20 -1.54
C ARG A 51 34.78 -0.55 -1.93
N ILE A 52 35.41 -1.50 -1.23
CA ILE A 52 36.74 -2.03 -1.59
C ILE A 52 36.70 -2.67 -2.99
N ASP A 53 35.60 -3.36 -3.33
CA ASP A 53 35.34 -3.93 -4.66
C ASP A 53 34.96 -2.88 -5.73
N GLY A 54 35.04 -1.59 -5.41
CA GLY A 54 34.76 -0.47 -6.32
C GLY A 54 33.27 -0.23 -6.59
N ALA A 55 32.36 -0.76 -5.77
CA ALA A 55 30.93 -0.49 -5.91
C ALA A 55 30.57 0.94 -5.46
N GLY A 56 29.84 1.67 -6.31
CA GLY A 56 29.24 2.95 -5.93
C GLY A 56 27.99 2.79 -5.04
N TRP A 57 27.56 3.87 -4.38
CA TRP A 57 26.45 3.85 -3.41
C TRP A 57 25.16 3.20 -3.96
N PHE A 58 24.77 3.53 -5.19
CA PHE A 58 23.55 2.96 -5.79
C PHE A 58 23.66 1.44 -6.02
N LYS A 59 24.86 0.97 -6.37
CA LYS A 59 25.13 -0.47 -6.55
C LYS A 59 25.05 -1.20 -5.20
N ILE A 60 25.65 -0.63 -4.15
CA ILE A 60 25.59 -1.16 -2.78
C ILE A 60 24.13 -1.23 -2.31
N TYR A 61 23.39 -0.12 -2.40
CA TYR A 61 21.98 -0.07 -2.03
C TYR A 61 21.16 -1.15 -2.74
N ARG A 62 21.25 -1.24 -4.07
CA ARG A 62 20.40 -2.14 -4.86
C ARG A 62 20.82 -3.61 -4.80
N GLN A 63 22.12 -3.91 -4.73
CA GLN A 63 22.64 -5.28 -4.86
C GLN A 63 23.04 -5.91 -3.53
N VAL A 64 23.28 -5.12 -2.49
CA VAL A 64 23.71 -5.62 -1.16
C VAL A 64 22.61 -5.37 -0.13
N VAL A 65 22.24 -4.11 0.10
CA VAL A 65 21.35 -3.72 1.20
C VAL A 65 19.89 -4.14 0.95
N MET A 66 19.33 -3.82 -0.23
CA MET A 66 17.93 -4.10 -0.55
C MET A 66 17.57 -5.59 -0.55
N PRO A 67 18.38 -6.51 -1.13
CA PRO A 67 18.10 -7.95 -1.06
C PRO A 67 18.09 -8.50 0.38
N LEU A 68 18.95 -7.97 1.24
CA LEU A 68 18.97 -8.34 2.67
C LEU A 68 17.75 -7.80 3.43
N ALA A 69 17.17 -6.70 2.96
CA ALA A 69 15.94 -6.10 3.48
C ALA A 69 14.64 -6.76 3.00
N GLY A 70 14.71 -7.98 2.46
CA GLY A 70 13.54 -8.77 2.07
C GLY A 70 12.45 -8.88 3.15
N PRO A 71 12.77 -9.19 4.42
CA PRO A 71 11.79 -9.22 5.51
C PRO A 71 11.12 -7.86 5.77
N ALA A 72 11.89 -6.76 5.83
CA ALA A 72 11.32 -5.41 5.99
C ALA A 72 10.44 -5.03 4.79
N THR A 73 10.87 -5.38 3.58
CA THR A 73 10.10 -5.13 2.34
C THR A 73 8.76 -5.86 2.37
N ALA A 74 8.73 -7.12 2.82
CA ALA A 74 7.50 -7.88 2.98
C ALA A 74 6.55 -7.22 4.00
N THR A 75 7.06 -6.78 5.14
CA THR A 75 6.27 -6.09 6.17
C THR A 75 5.69 -4.77 5.63
N VAL A 76 6.53 -3.94 4.99
CA VAL A 76 6.08 -2.68 4.37
C VAL A 76 5.06 -2.93 3.26
N ALA A 77 5.25 -3.97 2.43
CA ALA A 77 4.32 -4.32 1.37
C ALA A 77 2.93 -4.66 1.92
N ILE A 78 2.83 -5.48 2.97
CA ILE A 78 1.56 -5.80 3.63
C ILE A 78 0.91 -4.53 4.22
N LEU A 79 1.69 -3.75 4.98
CA LEU A 79 1.20 -2.56 5.67
C LEU A 79 0.77 -1.45 4.72
N THR A 80 1.29 -1.45 3.48
CA THR A 80 0.89 -0.49 2.44
C THR A 80 -0.29 -1.03 1.64
N PHE A 81 -0.27 -2.32 1.29
CA PHE A 81 -1.31 -2.95 0.49
C PHE A 81 -2.64 -3.02 1.26
N LEU A 82 -2.66 -3.45 2.52
CA LEU A 82 -3.91 -3.67 3.25
C LEU A 82 -4.74 -2.38 3.37
N PRO A 83 -4.19 -1.22 3.81
CA PRO A 83 -4.96 0.02 3.86
C PRO A 83 -5.38 0.51 2.46
N ALA A 84 -4.52 0.37 1.46
CA ALA A 84 -4.85 0.76 0.09
C ALA A 84 -6.00 -0.09 -0.48
N TRP A 85 -5.94 -1.41 -0.27
CA TRP A 85 -6.96 -2.37 -0.70
C TRP A 85 -8.29 -2.14 0.03
N ASN A 86 -8.27 -1.82 1.33
CA ASN A 86 -9.46 -1.57 2.15
C ASN A 86 -9.92 -0.10 2.12
N SER A 87 -9.32 0.76 1.30
CA SER A 87 -9.64 2.17 1.26
C SER A 87 -11.04 2.40 0.70
N TYR A 88 -11.87 3.12 1.48
CA TYR A 88 -13.27 3.38 1.12
C TYR A 88 -13.57 4.88 1.09
N LEU A 89 -13.38 5.59 2.20
CA LEU A 89 -13.80 6.99 2.34
C LEU A 89 -13.07 7.94 1.38
N TRP A 90 -11.75 7.82 1.27
CA TRP A 90 -10.96 8.73 0.42
C TRP A 90 -11.33 8.59 -1.07
N PRO A 91 -11.30 7.38 -1.66
CA PRO A 91 -11.75 7.17 -3.04
C PRO A 91 -13.18 7.65 -3.29
N LEU A 92 -14.09 7.47 -2.32
CA LEU A 92 -15.50 7.87 -2.46
C LEU A 92 -15.65 9.39 -2.57
N MET A 93 -14.76 10.14 -1.93
CA MET A 93 -14.76 11.60 -1.97
C MET A 93 -14.10 12.19 -3.22
N VAL A 94 -13.10 11.50 -3.78
CA VAL A 94 -12.21 12.06 -4.81
C VAL A 94 -12.42 11.50 -6.21
N VAL A 95 -13.20 10.42 -6.36
CA VAL A 95 -13.47 9.76 -7.65
C VAL A 95 -14.96 9.65 -7.87
N GLN A 96 -15.42 10.04 -9.06
CA GLN A 96 -16.82 9.99 -9.46
C GLN A 96 -17.05 8.93 -10.55
N SER A 97 -16.10 8.81 -11.48
CA SER A 97 -16.13 7.86 -12.60
C SER A 97 -16.06 6.41 -12.12
N GLU A 98 -16.94 5.58 -12.67
CA GLU A 98 -17.05 4.16 -12.31
C GLU A 98 -15.78 3.37 -12.65
N GLU A 99 -15.13 3.69 -13.77
CA GLU A 99 -13.90 3.02 -14.24
C GLU A 99 -12.69 3.21 -13.31
N LEU A 100 -12.69 4.30 -12.54
CA LEU A 100 -11.59 4.68 -11.65
C LEU A 100 -11.85 4.27 -10.20
N ARG A 101 -13.05 3.73 -9.93
CA ARG A 101 -13.54 3.45 -8.59
C ARG A 101 -12.93 2.13 -8.07
N PRO A 102 -12.27 2.13 -6.90
CA PRO A 102 -11.80 0.91 -6.27
C PRO A 102 -12.92 -0.07 -5.95
N VAL A 103 -12.58 -1.35 -6.00
CA VAL A 103 -13.49 -2.47 -5.71
C VAL A 103 -14.17 -2.33 -4.35
N MET A 104 -13.52 -1.76 -3.33
CA MET A 104 -14.15 -1.58 -2.02
C MET A 104 -15.38 -0.68 -2.04
N ILE A 105 -15.47 0.29 -2.96
CA ILE A 105 -16.67 1.14 -3.08
C ILE A 105 -17.77 0.40 -3.83
N GLY A 106 -17.41 -0.53 -4.72
CA GLY A 106 -18.37 -1.26 -5.54
C GLY A 106 -19.42 -2.04 -4.74
N ILE A 107 -19.13 -2.38 -3.48
CA ILE A 107 -20.11 -3.02 -2.59
C ILE A 107 -21.38 -2.16 -2.38
N GLN A 108 -21.28 -0.84 -2.50
CA GLN A 108 -22.40 0.09 -2.31
C GLN A 108 -23.47 -0.03 -3.39
N TYR A 109 -23.14 -0.57 -4.57
CA TYR A 109 -24.13 -0.81 -5.63
C TYR A 109 -25.22 -1.80 -5.20
N PHE A 110 -24.93 -2.68 -4.24
CA PHE A 110 -25.86 -3.71 -3.74
C PHE A 110 -26.74 -3.23 -2.58
N PHE A 111 -26.43 -2.08 -1.97
CA PHE A 111 -27.19 -1.49 -0.86
C PHE A 111 -28.30 -0.54 -1.37
N GLN A 112 -29.19 -1.05 -2.22
CA GLN A 112 -30.37 -0.31 -2.74
C GLN A 112 -31.64 -0.61 -1.93
N LEU A 113 -32.81 -0.08 -2.39
CA LEU A 113 -34.11 -0.24 -1.72
C LEU A 113 -34.47 -1.71 -1.38
N ASN A 114 -34.01 -2.68 -2.19
CA ASN A 114 -34.11 -4.10 -1.90
C ASN A 114 -32.71 -4.73 -1.91
N VAL A 115 -32.12 -4.89 -0.72
CA VAL A 115 -30.78 -5.45 -0.58
C VAL A 115 -30.78 -6.95 -0.87
N SER A 116 -30.10 -7.35 -1.94
CA SER A 116 -29.84 -8.75 -2.27
C SER A 116 -28.64 -9.25 -1.46
N TRP A 117 -28.89 -9.78 -0.25
CA TRP A 117 -27.84 -10.26 0.64
C TRP A 117 -26.95 -11.34 0.01
N GLY A 118 -27.50 -12.15 -0.89
CA GLY A 118 -26.74 -13.16 -1.63
C GLY A 118 -25.64 -12.53 -2.49
N GLU A 119 -25.95 -11.45 -3.21
CA GLU A 119 -24.98 -10.72 -4.03
C GLU A 119 -23.95 -9.98 -3.18
N VAL A 120 -24.38 -9.36 -2.07
CA VAL A 120 -23.46 -8.71 -1.11
C VAL A 120 -22.43 -9.72 -0.57
N MET A 121 -22.87 -10.91 -0.15
CA MET A 121 -21.99 -11.94 0.38
C MET A 121 -21.06 -12.53 -0.68
N ALA A 122 -21.55 -12.72 -1.91
CA ALA A 122 -20.73 -13.18 -3.04
C ALA A 122 -19.63 -12.16 -3.36
N TYR A 123 -19.99 -10.88 -3.42
CA TYR A 123 -19.05 -9.79 -3.63
C TYR A 123 -18.01 -9.69 -2.51
N ALA A 124 -18.45 -9.68 -1.25
CA ALA A 124 -17.59 -9.62 -0.07
C ALA A 124 -16.60 -10.80 -0.03
N SER A 125 -17.04 -11.98 -0.44
CA SER A 125 -16.18 -13.16 -0.52
C SER A 125 -15.12 -13.00 -1.61
N LEU A 126 -15.49 -12.50 -2.80
CA LEU A 126 -14.57 -12.28 -3.92
C LEU A 126 -13.47 -11.26 -3.57
N ILE A 127 -13.83 -10.12 -2.99
CA ILE A 127 -12.87 -9.06 -2.62
C ILE A 127 -11.93 -9.47 -1.47
N THR A 128 -12.30 -10.50 -0.71
CA THR A 128 -11.48 -11.06 0.37
C THR A 128 -10.39 -11.98 -0.16
N ILE A 129 -10.60 -12.64 -1.32
CA ILE A 129 -9.64 -13.61 -1.89
C ILE A 129 -8.23 -13.02 -2.05
N PRO A 130 -8.02 -11.83 -2.67
CA PRO A 130 -6.67 -11.27 -2.85
C PRO A 130 -5.96 -11.00 -1.53
N VAL A 131 -6.70 -10.59 -0.50
CA VAL A 131 -6.15 -10.37 0.86
C VAL A 131 -5.68 -11.69 1.46
N VAL A 132 -6.45 -12.76 1.32
CA VAL A 132 -6.07 -14.10 1.78
C VAL A 132 -4.85 -14.62 1.03
N VAL A 133 -4.80 -14.45 -0.30
CA VAL A 133 -3.65 -14.85 -1.12
C VAL A 133 -2.39 -14.11 -0.69
N LEU A 134 -2.48 -12.79 -0.49
CA LEU A 134 -1.37 -11.98 0.01
C LEU A 134 -0.93 -12.46 1.40
N PHE A 135 -1.87 -12.70 2.32
CA PHE A 135 -1.56 -13.21 3.64
C PHE A 135 -0.81 -14.54 3.58
N ILE A 136 -1.30 -15.52 2.79
CA ILE A 136 -0.65 -16.82 2.65
C ILE A 136 0.76 -16.69 2.06
N ALA A 137 0.95 -15.79 1.09
CA ALA A 137 2.25 -15.55 0.47
C ALA A 137 3.28 -14.96 1.44
N PHE A 138 2.86 -14.07 2.35
CA PHE A 138 3.77 -13.31 3.21
C PHE A 138 3.75 -13.70 4.70
N GLN A 139 2.88 -14.64 5.13
CA GLN A 139 2.74 -15.07 6.54
C GLN A 139 4.08 -15.46 7.19
N ARG A 140 4.98 -16.14 6.45
CA ARG A 140 6.29 -16.56 6.98
C ARG A 140 7.21 -15.37 7.25
N SER A 141 7.24 -14.41 6.32
CA SER A 141 8.04 -13.19 6.45
C SER A 141 7.53 -12.30 7.59
N PHE A 142 6.20 -12.23 7.76
CA PHE A 142 5.58 -11.47 8.84
C PHE A 142 5.93 -12.02 10.22
N ILE A 143 5.85 -13.33 10.41
CA ILE A 143 6.25 -14.00 11.68
C ILE A 143 7.73 -13.73 11.99
N ASN A 144 8.62 -13.86 10.99
CA ASN A 144 10.05 -13.60 11.16
C ASN A 144 10.33 -12.13 11.50
N SER A 145 9.57 -11.19 10.92
CA SER A 145 9.71 -9.76 11.20
C SER A 145 9.30 -9.41 12.64
N ILE A 146 8.15 -9.91 13.13
CA ILE A 146 7.67 -9.65 14.49
C ILE A 146 8.63 -10.24 15.53
N ALA A 147 9.12 -11.46 15.29
CA ALA A 147 10.09 -12.11 16.15
C ALA A 147 11.39 -11.29 16.28
N SER A 148 11.89 -10.73 15.17
CA SER A 148 13.10 -9.89 15.18
C SER A 148 12.91 -8.54 15.90
N SER A 149 11.71 -7.96 15.88
CA SER A 149 11.41 -6.71 16.59
C SER A 149 11.16 -6.88 18.10
N GLY A 150 10.75 -8.06 18.56
CA GLY A 150 10.44 -8.33 19.97
C GLY A 150 11.62 -8.78 20.83
N VAL A 151 12.71 -9.26 20.22
CA VAL A 151 13.85 -9.88 20.95
C VAL A 151 14.90 -8.85 21.41
N LYS A 152 14.76 -7.57 21.06
CA LYS A 152 15.66 -6.49 21.54
C LYS A 152 15.17 -5.79 22.82
N GLY A 153 14.24 -6.40 23.56
CA GLY A 153 13.77 -5.95 24.88
C GLY A 153 14.30 -6.80 26.02
#